data_AF-A0A382CHI7-F1
#
_entry.id   AF-A0A382CHI7-F1
#
_cell.length_a   1.000
_cell.length_b   1.000
_cell.length_c   1.000
_cell.angle_alpha   90.00
_cell.angle_beta   90.00
_cell.angle_gamma   90.00
#
_symmetry.space_group_name_H-M   'P 1'
#
loop_
_entity.id
_entity.type
_entity.pdbx_description
1 polymer ?
#
loop_
_entity_poly.entity_id
_entity_poly.type
_entity_poly.pdbx_seq_one_letter_code
_entity_poly.pdbx_strand_id
1 'polypeptide(L)'
;MSSILPDAKREAIAAVVSQTVRETSVYDIHTHLYDPAFGELLLWGIDDQLVYHYLVAEAFRHFDIGYEAFWCLTKEEQAKLIWDALFVENSPLSEACRGVLTALNRLGLD
;
A
#
# COMPACT_ATOMS: atom_id res chain seq x y z
N MET A 1 38.97 1.24 -18.42
CA MET A 1 39.35 0.51 -17.20
C MET A 1 38.21 0.65 -16.20
N SER A 2 37.38 -0.39 -16.05
CA SER A 2 36.34 -0.41 -15.03
C SER A 2 37.02 -0.57 -13.67
N SER A 3 37.06 0.49 -12.89
CA SER A 3 37.47 0.43 -11.49
C SER A 3 36.32 -0.20 -10.71
N ILE A 4 36.39 -1.51 -10.49
CA ILE A 4 35.49 -2.22 -9.58
C ILE A 4 35.86 -1.74 -8.18
N LEU A 5 34.97 -0.96 -7.55
CA LEU A 5 35.12 -0.56 -6.15
C LEU A 5 35.23 -1.82 -5.29
N PRO A 6 36.18 -1.89 -4.33
CA PRO A 6 36.24 -3.00 -3.39
C PRO A 6 34.91 -3.19 -2.66
N ASP A 7 34.53 -4.44 -2.40
CA ASP A 7 33.22 -4.80 -1.83
C ASP A 7 32.91 -4.05 -0.52
N ALA A 8 33.89 -3.98 0.39
CA ALA A 8 33.77 -3.24 1.64
C ALA A 8 33.45 -1.74 1.44
N LYS A 9 34.01 -1.12 0.39
CA LYS A 9 33.75 0.29 0.09
C LYS A 9 32.34 0.48 -0.48
N ARG A 10 31.86 -0.47 -1.30
CA ARG A 10 30.49 -0.46 -1.82
C ARG A 10 29.47 -0.67 -0.69
N GLU A 11 29.73 -1.59 0.23
CA GLU A 11 28.89 -1.83 1.40
C GLU A 11 28.82 -0.60 2.32
N ALA A 12 29.96 0.05 2.58
CA ALA A 12 29.99 1.28 3.35
C ALA A 12 29.17 2.40 2.69
N ILE A 13 29.29 2.56 1.36
CA ILE A 13 28.48 3.52 0.61
C ILE A 13 27.00 3.17 0.70
N ALA A 14 26.63 1.90 0.50
CA ALA A 14 25.25 1.45 0.59
C ALA A 14 24.66 1.72 1.98
N ALA A 15 25.40 1.45 3.04
CA ALA A 15 24.96 1.73 4.41
C ALA A 15 24.70 3.23 4.64
N VAL A 16 25.64 4.10 4.22
CA VAL A 16 25.48 5.55 4.33
C VAL A 16 24.29 6.03 3.51
N VAL A 17 24.14 5.57 2.27
CA VAL A 17 23.00 5.95 1.42
C VAL A 17 21.68 5.50 2.04
N SER A 18 21.58 4.25 2.49
CA SER A 18 20.36 3.73 3.14
C SER A 18 19.98 4.52 4.39
N GLN A 19 20.96 4.89 5.21
CA GLN A 19 20.72 5.73 6.38
C GLN A 19 20.22 7.12 5.97
N THR A 20 20.94 7.79 5.06
CA THR A 20 20.58 9.14 4.61
C THR A 20 19.18 9.17 3.99
N VAL A 21 18.85 8.21 3.12
CA VAL A 21 17.52 8.12 2.49
C VAL A 21 16.43 7.91 3.55
N ARG A 22 16.68 7.09 4.57
CA ARG A 22 15.71 6.80 5.64
C ARG A 22 15.47 8.00 6.57
N GLU A 23 16.51 8.78 6.85
CA GLU A 23 16.46 9.89 7.82
C GLU A 23 16.05 11.22 7.18
N THR A 24 16.13 11.33 5.85
CA THR A 24 15.74 12.56 5.16
C THR A 24 14.23 12.74 5.20
N SER A 25 13.76 13.86 5.75
CA SER A 25 12.35 14.24 5.74
C SER A 25 11.81 14.35 4.32
N VAL A 26 10.67 13.72 4.07
CA VAL A 26 9.98 13.77 2.79
C VAL A 26 8.95 14.89 2.81
N TYR A 27 9.00 15.77 1.80
CA TYR A 27 7.92 16.69 1.48
C TYR A 27 7.12 16.10 0.33
N ASP A 28 5.97 15.51 0.63
CA ASP A 28 5.11 14.94 -0.41
C ASP A 28 4.30 16.06 -1.07
N ILE A 29 4.77 16.49 -2.23
CA ILE A 29 4.26 17.66 -2.94
C ILE A 29 2.93 17.40 -3.68
N HIS A 30 2.49 16.15 -3.77
CA HIS A 30 1.25 15.81 -4.46
C HIS A 30 0.56 14.62 -3.80
N THR A 31 -0.49 14.91 -3.03
CA THR A 31 -1.33 13.91 -2.39
C THR A 31 -2.80 14.21 -2.63
N HIS A 32 -3.64 13.21 -2.36
CA HIS A 32 -5.08 13.37 -2.20
C HIS A 32 -5.47 13.21 -0.72
N LEU A 33 -4.63 13.70 0.17
CA LEU A 33 -4.88 13.74 1.61
C LEU A 33 -5.30 15.15 2.01
N TYR A 34 -6.08 15.24 3.08
CA TYR A 34 -6.57 16.51 3.63
C TYR A 34 -6.15 16.66 5.09
N ASP A 35 -6.12 17.90 5.58
CA ASP A 35 -5.91 18.16 7.01
C ASP A 35 -7.03 17.48 7.83
N PRO A 36 -6.75 16.88 9.01
CA PRO A 36 -7.78 16.25 9.84
C PRO A 36 -8.99 17.15 10.16
N ALA A 37 -8.82 18.48 10.18
CA ALA A 37 -9.91 19.43 10.35
C ALA A 37 -10.96 19.39 9.21
N PHE A 38 -10.63 18.78 8.07
CA PHE A 38 -11.54 18.59 6.94
C PHE A 38 -12.44 17.35 7.11
N GLY A 39 -12.31 16.62 8.22
CA GLY A 39 -13.22 15.55 8.60
C GLY A 39 -13.23 14.40 7.59
N GLU A 40 -14.42 14.06 7.08
CA GLU A 40 -14.66 12.90 6.21
C GLU A 40 -13.91 12.92 4.88
N LEU A 41 -13.32 14.07 4.49
CA LEU A 41 -12.45 14.14 3.30
C LEU A 41 -11.10 13.45 3.52
N LEU A 42 -10.61 13.38 4.76
CA LEU A 42 -9.41 12.60 5.09
C LEU A 42 -9.82 11.13 5.28
N LEU A 43 -9.58 10.33 4.25
CA LEU A 43 -9.78 8.88 4.29
C LEU A 43 -8.60 8.20 4.99
N TRP A 44 -8.87 7.27 5.91
CA TRP A 44 -7.85 6.52 6.66
C TRP A 44 -8.45 5.28 7.33
N GLY A 45 -7.59 4.33 7.70
CA GLY A 45 -8.01 3.04 8.27
C GLY A 45 -7.88 1.90 7.27
N ILE A 46 -8.20 0.68 7.72
CA ILE A 46 -7.99 -0.52 6.91
C ILE A 46 -9.01 -0.65 5.78
N ASP A 47 -10.28 -0.34 6.04
CA ASP A 47 -11.33 -0.46 5.04
C ASP A 47 -11.09 0.52 3.88
N ASP A 48 -10.74 1.78 4.17
CA ASP A 48 -10.39 2.78 3.14
C ASP A 48 -9.15 2.39 2.32
N GLN A 49 -8.17 1.72 2.94
CA GLN A 49 -7.02 1.18 2.21
C GLN A 49 -7.41 0.02 1.30
N LEU A 50 -8.27 -0.89 1.77
CA LEU A 50 -8.71 -2.05 0.99
C LEU A 50 -9.64 -1.66 -0.17
N VAL A 51 -10.49 -0.66 0.00
CA VAL A 51 -11.32 -0.14 -1.10
C VAL A 51 -10.62 0.91 -1.97
N TYR A 52 -9.29 1.07 -1.83
CA TYR A 52 -8.52 1.89 -2.76
C TYR A 52 -8.70 1.38 -4.19
N HIS A 53 -8.91 2.30 -5.13
CA HIS A 53 -9.37 1.95 -6.48
C HIS A 53 -8.43 1.00 -7.27
N TYR A 54 -7.14 0.91 -6.90
CA TYR A 54 -6.23 -0.09 -7.46
C TYR A 54 -6.64 -1.51 -7.05
N LEU A 55 -6.92 -1.72 -5.76
CA LEU A 55 -7.37 -3.00 -5.23
C LEU A 55 -8.78 -3.36 -5.70
N VAL A 56 -9.67 -2.37 -5.83
CA VAL A 56 -10.98 -2.59 -6.46
C VAL A 56 -10.80 -3.11 -7.89
N ALA A 57 -9.95 -2.47 -8.69
CA ALA A 57 -9.68 -2.88 -10.07
C ALA A 57 -9.04 -4.29 -10.16
N GLU A 58 -8.11 -4.61 -9.25
CA GLU A 58 -7.49 -5.93 -9.17
C GLU A 58 -8.51 -7.00 -8.76
N ALA A 59 -9.33 -6.74 -7.74
CA ALA A 59 -10.31 -7.69 -7.23
C ALA A 59 -11.41 -8.00 -8.25
N PHE A 60 -11.83 -7.02 -9.07
CA PHE A 60 -12.77 -7.25 -10.18
C PHE A 60 -12.25 -8.21 -11.26
N ARG A 61 -10.96 -8.56 -11.25
CA ARG A 61 -10.42 -9.63 -12.11
C ARG A 61 -10.65 -11.03 -11.56
N HIS A 62 -11.02 -11.13 -10.29
CA HIS A 62 -11.26 -12.37 -9.55
C HIS A 62 -12.74 -12.53 -9.15
N PHE A 63 -13.46 -11.43 -9.01
CA PHE A 63 -14.87 -11.43 -8.62
C PHE A 63 -15.79 -12.07 -9.65
N ASP A 64 -16.73 -12.87 -9.14
CA ASP A 64 -17.93 -13.31 -9.86
C ASP A 64 -19.13 -12.37 -9.62
N ILE A 65 -19.01 -11.39 -8.71
CA ILE A 65 -20.05 -10.38 -8.43
C ILE A 65 -20.09 -9.29 -9.52
N GLY A 66 -21.29 -8.86 -9.90
CA GLY A 66 -21.48 -7.76 -10.84
C GLY A 66 -21.03 -6.41 -10.27
N TYR A 67 -20.64 -5.48 -11.15
CA TYR A 67 -20.12 -4.16 -10.78
C TYR A 67 -21.09 -3.38 -9.88
N GLU A 68 -22.36 -3.31 -10.28
CA GLU A 68 -23.41 -2.59 -9.57
C GLU A 68 -23.69 -3.23 -8.20
N ALA A 69 -23.65 -4.56 -8.13
CA ALA A 69 -23.87 -5.29 -6.89
C ALA A 69 -22.76 -4.99 -5.87
N PHE A 70 -21.49 -4.90 -6.30
CA PHE A 70 -20.38 -4.49 -5.43
C PHE A 70 -20.57 -3.07 -4.88
N TRP A 71 -21.03 -2.12 -5.69
CA TRP A 71 -21.26 -0.74 -5.24
C TRP A 71 -22.52 -0.55 -4.38
N CYS A 72 -23.40 -1.55 -4.30
CA CYS A 72 -24.50 -1.57 -3.33
C CYS A 72 -24.09 -2.08 -1.94
N LEU A 73 -22.90 -2.66 -1.80
CA LEU A 73 -22.38 -3.13 -0.51
C LEU A 73 -21.95 -1.97 0.37
N THR A 74 -21.95 -2.21 1.67
CA THR A 74 -21.26 -1.33 2.63
C THR A 74 -19.75 -1.38 2.42
N LYS A 75 -19.02 -0.35 2.87
CA LYS A 75 -17.56 -0.29 2.76
C LYS A 75 -16.87 -1.50 3.44
N GLU A 76 -17.38 -1.93 4.59
CA GLU A 76 -16.87 -3.10 5.31
C GLU A 76 -17.03 -4.38 4.50
N GLU A 77 -18.20 -4.57 3.85
CA GLU A 77 -18.44 -5.70 2.95
C GLU A 77 -17.55 -5.66 1.70
N GLN A 78 -17.34 -4.47 1.12
CA GLN A 78 -16.40 -4.30 0.00
C GLN A 78 -14.97 -4.65 0.41
N ALA A 79 -14.50 -4.13 1.54
CA ALA A 79 -13.18 -4.40 2.09
C ALA A 79 -12.99 -5.89 2.38
N LYS A 80 -14.02 -6.55 2.94
CA LYS A 80 -14.02 -8.00 3.19
C LYS A 80 -13.85 -8.79 1.89
N LEU A 81 -14.65 -8.50 0.86
CA LEU A 81 -14.56 -9.20 -0.42
C LEU A 81 -13.19 -9.01 -1.07
N ILE A 82 -12.63 -7.80 -1.03
CA ILE A 82 -11.29 -7.53 -1.57
C ILE A 82 -10.22 -8.29 -0.79
N TRP A 83 -10.31 -8.29 0.54
CA TRP A 83 -9.39 -9.04 1.40
C TRP A 83 -9.42 -10.53 1.07
N ASP A 84 -10.61 -11.13 1.01
CA ASP A 84 -10.77 -12.55 0.74
C ASP A 84 -10.20 -12.91 -0.64
N ALA A 85 -10.55 -12.14 -1.69
CA ALA A 85 -10.08 -12.41 -3.04
C ALA A 85 -8.56 -12.20 -3.21
N LEU A 86 -8.00 -11.11 -2.71
CA LEU A 86 -6.61 -10.71 -3.03
C LEU A 86 -5.56 -11.12 -2.01
N PHE A 87 -5.96 -11.48 -0.78
CA PHE A 87 -5.03 -11.81 0.31
C PHE A 87 -5.21 -13.23 0.85
N VAL A 88 -6.42 -13.80 0.79
CA VAL A 88 -6.72 -15.14 1.31
C VAL A 88 -6.70 -16.18 0.20
N GLU A 89 -7.54 -15.99 -0.83
CA GLU A 89 -7.68 -16.92 -1.96
C GLU A 89 -6.48 -16.84 -2.91
N ASN A 90 -5.85 -15.67 -2.98
CA ASN A 90 -4.66 -15.41 -3.78
C ASN A 90 -3.57 -14.82 -2.89
N SER A 91 -2.31 -15.16 -3.18
CA SER A 91 -1.19 -14.55 -2.46
C SER A 91 -1.08 -13.06 -2.83
N PRO A 92 -0.94 -12.15 -1.85
CA PRO A 92 -0.96 -10.69 -2.06
C PRO A 92 0.38 -10.16 -2.63
N LEU A 93 0.68 -10.55 -3.88
CA LEU A 93 1.96 -10.26 -4.54
C LEU A 93 1.97 -8.93 -5.31
N SER A 94 0.81 -8.33 -5.60
CA SER A 94 0.75 -7.04 -6.27
C SER A 94 1.28 -5.92 -5.37
N GLU A 95 1.80 -4.84 -5.96
CA GLU A 95 2.36 -3.73 -5.18
C GLU A 95 1.28 -3.02 -4.35
N ALA A 96 0.05 -2.92 -4.86
CA ALA A 96 -1.07 -2.37 -4.10
C ALA A 96 -1.37 -3.22 -2.85
N CYS A 97 -1.41 -4.56 -2.99
CA CYS A 97 -1.62 -5.45 -1.86
C CYS A 97 -0.46 -5.40 -0.86
N ARG A 98 0.78 -5.41 -1.36
CA ARG A 98 1.99 -5.31 -0.52
C ARG A 98 2.04 -4.00 0.27
N GLY A 99 1.54 -2.90 -0.31
CA GLY A 99 1.40 -1.61 0.37
C GLY A 99 0.56 -1.72 1.64
N VAL A 100 -0.59 -2.39 1.58
CA VAL A 100 -1.47 -2.63 2.73
C VAL A 100 -0.74 -3.42 3.82
N LEU A 101 -0.07 -4.52 3.47
CA LEU A 101 0.68 -5.34 4.43
C LEU A 101 1.84 -4.55 5.07
N THR A 102 2.51 -3.71 4.28
CA THR A 102 3.57 -2.83 4.78
C THR A 102 3.03 -1.84 5.80
N ALA A 103 1.86 -1.24 5.54
CA ALA A 103 1.21 -0.35 6.49
C ALA A 103 0.81 -1.07 7.80
N LEU A 104 0.18 -2.23 7.71
CA LEU A 104 -0.21 -3.05 8.88
C LEU A 104 1.00 -3.44 9.73
N ASN A 105 2.07 -3.95 9.11
CA ASN A 105 3.30 -4.32 9.81
C ASN A 105 3.94 -3.10 10.51
N ARG A 106 3.97 -1.93 9.86
CA ARG A 106 4.52 -0.70 10.46
C ARG A 106 3.70 -0.16 11.61
N LEU A 107 2.41 -0.46 11.66
CA LEU A 107 1.51 -0.12 12.76
C LEU A 107 1.49 -1.18 13.87
N GLY A 108 2.21 -2.30 13.71
CA GLY A 108 2.28 -3.37 14.70
C GLY A 108 1.06 -4.29 14.74
N LEU A 109 0.37 -4.44 13.60
CA LEU A 109 -0.85 -5.23 13.44
C LEU A 109 -0.59 -6.53 12.64
N ASP A 110 0.55 -7.19 12.88
CA ASP A 110 0.92 -8.45 12.21
C ASP A 110 0.42 -9.73 12.92
#